data_AF-A0A8H5VYB6-F1
#
_entry.id   AF-A0A8H5VYB6-F1
#
_cell.length_a   1.000
_cell.length_b   1.000
_cell.length_c   1.000
_cell.angle_alpha   90.00
_cell.angle_beta   90.00
_cell.angle_gamma   90.00
#
_symmetry.space_group_name_H-M   'P 1'
#
loop_
_entity.id
_entity.type
_entity.pdbx_description
1 polymer ?
#
loop_
_entity_poly.entity_id
_entity_poly.type
_entity_poly.pdbx_seq_one_letter_code
_entity_poly.pdbx_strand_id
1 'polypeptide(L)'
;MPPVIHCIRHGQGFHNVGAGCYTLSDPRLTPLGEEQNMALRESAFSDQSKIYLVLASPLCRTPQSASLVFQPALQGGSKCHPEIIAVLDAQETSDDPCDVGTDPSVLHKVVIENNWPVDLSLVQGGWNMKALGTRYSPESTAIVARARDVRIFIRQKIRELIEQGDTDPQVALVTHGGFLRYFTDDWEDSWLNPGTGWKNCDTRSYIFEQDVRMI
;
A
#
# COMPACT_ATOMS: atom_id res chain seq x y z
N MET A 1 -17.67 -15.63 4.45
CA MET A 1 -17.76 -14.96 3.13
C MET A 1 -16.41 -15.10 2.45
N PRO A 2 -16.29 -15.02 1.11
CA PRO A 2 -14.98 -14.99 0.49
C PRO A 2 -14.17 -13.78 1.03
N PRO A 3 -12.87 -13.93 1.29
CA PRO A 3 -12.03 -12.83 1.75
C PRO A 3 -12.05 -11.64 0.80
N VAL A 4 -11.90 -10.44 1.35
CA VAL A 4 -11.91 -9.18 0.59
C VAL A 4 -10.55 -8.51 0.67
N ILE A 5 -10.08 -7.98 -0.45
CA ILE A 5 -8.95 -7.05 -0.49
C ILE A 5 -9.47 -5.66 -0.85
N HIS A 6 -9.17 -4.68 -0.02
CA HIS A 6 -9.33 -3.28 -0.34
C HIS A 6 -8.01 -2.74 -0.90
N CYS A 7 -8.03 -2.28 -2.13
CA CYS A 7 -6.90 -1.64 -2.78
C CYS A 7 -7.09 -0.12 -2.70
N ILE A 8 -6.15 0.59 -2.08
CA ILE A 8 -6.25 2.03 -1.84
C ILE A 8 -5.02 2.73 -2.42
N ARG A 9 -5.26 3.76 -3.24
CA ARG A 9 -4.18 4.70 -3.61
C ARG A 9 -3.98 5.71 -2.47
N HIS A 10 -2.72 5.99 -2.11
CA HIS A 10 -2.39 7.03 -1.12
C HIS A 10 -3.03 8.40 -1.46
N GLY A 11 -3.23 9.22 -0.42
CA GLY A 11 -3.69 10.62 -0.56
C GLY A 11 -2.67 11.50 -1.27
N GLN A 12 -2.99 12.76 -1.56
CA GLN A 12 -2.07 13.65 -2.26
C GLN A 12 -0.72 13.77 -1.55
N GLY A 13 0.36 13.36 -2.22
CA GLY A 13 1.73 13.58 -1.77
C GLY A 13 2.31 14.86 -2.35
N PHE A 14 3.39 15.40 -1.76
CA PHE A 14 4.04 16.59 -2.32
C PHE A 14 4.46 16.42 -3.79
N HIS A 15 4.81 15.21 -4.23
CA HIS A 15 5.06 14.88 -5.65
C HIS A 15 3.86 15.12 -6.60
N ASN A 16 2.62 15.22 -6.09
CA ASN A 16 1.41 15.40 -6.92
C ASN A 16 1.06 16.88 -7.15
N VAL A 17 1.73 17.83 -6.48
CA VAL A 17 1.30 19.24 -6.45
C VAL A 17 1.69 20.03 -7.70
N GLY A 18 2.71 19.59 -8.45
CA GLY A 18 3.09 20.30 -9.67
C GLY A 18 4.34 19.79 -10.38
N ALA A 19 4.70 20.49 -11.46
CA ALA A 19 5.85 20.17 -12.29
C ALA A 19 7.15 20.24 -11.47
N GLY A 20 8.00 19.21 -11.63
CA GLY A 20 9.28 19.11 -10.92
C GLY A 20 9.19 18.47 -9.53
N CYS A 21 8.00 18.29 -8.95
CA CYS A 21 7.88 17.67 -7.62
C CYS A 21 8.23 16.17 -7.61
N TYR A 22 8.40 15.54 -8.78
CA TYR A 22 8.93 14.17 -8.92
C TYR A 22 10.39 14.05 -8.47
N THR A 23 11.14 15.17 -8.37
CA THR A 23 12.52 15.17 -7.89
C THR A 23 12.63 15.17 -6.35
N LEU A 24 11.51 15.28 -5.64
CA LEU A 24 11.50 15.19 -4.17
C LEU A 24 11.80 13.76 -3.76
N SER A 25 12.76 13.55 -2.85
CA SER A 25 13.07 12.22 -2.33
C SER A 25 11.98 11.74 -1.38
N ASP A 26 11.41 10.56 -1.65
CA ASP A 26 10.40 9.83 -0.85
C ASP A 26 9.42 10.73 -0.07
N PRO A 27 8.64 11.59 -0.76
CA PRO A 27 7.89 12.65 -0.11
C PRO A 27 6.70 12.12 0.70
N ARG A 28 6.38 12.86 1.76
CA ARG A 28 5.18 12.67 2.59
C ARG A 28 3.91 13.22 1.91
N LEU A 29 2.77 13.01 2.57
CA LEU A 29 1.50 13.64 2.21
C LEU A 29 1.56 15.17 2.36
N THR A 30 0.78 15.86 1.55
CA THR A 30 0.42 17.25 1.81
C THR A 30 -0.66 17.32 2.88
N PRO A 31 -0.93 18.51 3.49
CA PRO A 31 -2.08 18.68 4.38
C PRO A 31 -3.40 18.25 3.72
N LEU A 32 -3.59 18.56 2.43
CA LEU A 32 -4.74 18.09 1.67
C LEU A 32 -4.76 16.55 1.55
N GLY A 33 -3.61 15.91 1.34
CA GLY A 33 -3.52 14.45 1.34
C GLY A 33 -3.87 13.80 2.68
N GLU A 34 -3.55 14.45 3.79
CA GLU A 34 -3.97 14.00 5.13
C GLU A 34 -5.49 14.13 5.29
N GLU A 35 -6.08 15.26 4.89
CA GLU A 35 -7.54 15.48 4.89
C GLU A 35 -8.27 14.45 4.02
N GLN A 36 -7.74 14.14 2.83
CA GLN A 36 -8.29 13.11 1.95
C GLN A 36 -8.32 11.73 2.61
N ASN A 37 -7.25 11.35 3.31
CA ASN A 37 -7.19 10.06 4.02
C ASN A 37 -8.14 10.03 5.23
N MET A 38 -8.25 11.13 5.98
CA MET A 38 -9.25 11.24 7.05
C MET A 38 -10.68 11.14 6.48
N ALA A 39 -10.98 11.81 5.37
CA ALA A 39 -12.28 11.71 4.73
C ALA A 39 -12.57 10.28 4.22
N LEU A 40 -11.56 9.58 3.70
CA LEU A 40 -11.68 8.18 3.29
C LEU A 40 -11.99 7.27 4.49
N ARG A 41 -11.36 7.51 5.65
CA ARG A 41 -11.71 6.85 6.90
C ARG A 41 -13.16 7.07 7.29
N GLU A 42 -13.63 8.31 7.33
CA GLU A 42 -14.99 8.61 7.79
C GLU A 42 -16.08 8.16 6.80
N SER A 43 -15.71 7.82 5.56
CA SER A 43 -16.64 7.37 4.52
C SER A 43 -16.53 5.86 4.29
N ALA A 44 -15.67 5.44 3.35
CA ALA A 44 -15.56 4.06 2.89
C ALA A 44 -15.07 3.07 3.96
N PHE A 45 -14.35 3.57 4.98
CA PHE A 45 -13.80 2.75 6.08
C PHE A 45 -14.29 3.23 7.45
N SER A 46 -15.56 3.67 7.51
CA SER A 46 -16.19 4.11 8.77
C SER A 46 -16.39 2.95 9.76
N ASP A 47 -16.64 1.74 9.25
CA ASP A 47 -16.55 0.49 9.99
C ASP A 47 -15.28 -0.27 9.59
N GLN A 48 -14.37 -0.45 10.56
CA GLN A 48 -13.12 -1.18 10.39
C GLN A 48 -13.09 -2.49 11.18
N SER A 49 -14.21 -2.92 11.75
CA SER A 49 -14.31 -4.13 12.59
C SER A 49 -13.93 -5.42 11.86
N LYS A 50 -13.94 -5.39 10.53
CA LYS A 50 -13.59 -6.49 9.63
C LYS A 50 -12.21 -6.40 9.01
N ILE A 51 -11.47 -5.32 9.27
CA ILE A 51 -10.07 -5.20 8.82
C ILE A 51 -9.22 -6.03 9.77
N TYR A 52 -8.57 -7.08 9.23
CA TYR A 52 -7.66 -7.94 10.00
C TYR A 52 -6.20 -7.63 9.74
N LEU A 53 -5.90 -7.04 8.57
CA LEU A 53 -4.53 -6.76 8.18
C LEU A 53 -4.45 -5.51 7.32
N VAL A 54 -3.52 -4.63 7.66
CA VAL A 54 -3.18 -3.45 6.87
C VAL A 54 -1.79 -3.63 6.31
N LEU A 55 -1.69 -3.52 4.99
CA LEU A 55 -0.47 -3.61 4.22
C LEU A 55 -0.21 -2.26 3.57
N ALA A 56 1.05 -1.86 3.50
CA ALA A 56 1.43 -0.66 2.77
C ALA A 56 2.74 -0.87 2.00
N SER A 57 2.93 -0.13 0.91
CA SER A 57 4.29 0.03 0.41
C SER A 57 5.16 0.73 1.47
N PRO A 58 6.49 0.53 1.46
CA PRO A 58 7.40 1.23 2.38
C PRO A 58 7.64 2.71 2.06
N LEU A 59 7.20 3.25 0.90
CA LEU A 59 7.39 4.68 0.57
C LEU A 59 6.57 5.58 1.50
N CYS A 60 7.15 6.64 2.06
CA CYS A 60 6.62 7.40 3.21
C CYS A 60 5.14 7.77 3.14
N ARG A 61 4.66 8.22 1.98
CA ARG A 61 3.24 8.60 1.75
C ARG A 61 2.25 7.44 1.95
N THR A 62 2.66 6.19 1.77
CA THR A 62 1.78 5.02 1.90
C THR A 62 1.57 4.57 3.35
N PRO A 63 2.60 4.38 4.20
CA PRO A 63 2.39 4.14 5.63
C PRO A 63 1.71 5.31 6.33
N GLN A 64 2.02 6.55 5.94
CA GLN A 64 1.30 7.73 6.45
C GLN A 64 -0.20 7.63 6.13
N SER A 65 -0.56 7.39 4.86
CA SER A 65 -1.95 7.22 4.44
C SER A 65 -2.62 6.06 5.20
N ALA A 66 -1.97 4.91 5.28
CA ALA A 66 -2.48 3.74 5.99
C ALA A 66 -2.72 4.02 7.48
N SER A 67 -1.79 4.71 8.16
CA SER A 67 -1.91 5.06 9.57
C SER A 67 -3.07 6.03 9.85
N LEU A 68 -3.38 6.92 8.90
CA LEU A 68 -4.50 7.85 9.00
C LEU A 68 -5.84 7.15 8.74
N VAL A 69 -5.91 6.37 7.65
CA VAL A 69 -7.15 5.68 7.24
C VAL A 69 -7.53 4.63 8.28
N PHE A 70 -6.58 3.80 8.70
CA PHE A 70 -6.84 2.63 9.55
C PHE A 70 -6.50 2.85 11.03
N GLN A 71 -6.43 4.12 11.46
CA GLN A 71 -6.15 4.45 12.87
C GLN A 71 -7.05 3.66 13.85
N PRO A 72 -8.38 3.55 13.65
CA PRO A 72 -9.23 2.76 14.55
C PRO A 72 -8.88 1.26 14.56
N ALA A 73 -8.62 0.66 13.40
CA ALA A 73 -8.26 -0.75 13.31
C ALA A 73 -6.91 -1.07 13.96
N LEU A 74 -5.93 -0.17 13.87
CA LEU A 74 -4.57 -0.37 14.38
C LEU A 74 -4.43 -0.09 15.88
N GLN A 75 -5.51 0.36 16.56
CA GLN A 75 -5.51 0.55 18.01
C GLN A 75 -5.66 -0.76 18.77
N GLY A 76 -5.09 -0.80 19.98
CA GLY A 76 -5.17 -1.98 20.85
C GLY A 76 -6.61 -2.38 21.15
N GLY A 77 -6.89 -3.69 21.05
CA GLY A 77 -8.22 -4.27 21.29
C GLY A 77 -9.05 -4.51 20.03
N SER A 78 -8.57 -4.06 18.86
CA SER A 78 -9.09 -4.48 17.56
C SER A 78 -8.68 -5.93 17.24
N LYS A 79 -9.40 -6.55 16.30
CA LYS A 79 -9.01 -7.84 15.70
C LYS A 79 -7.87 -7.71 14.69
N CYS A 80 -7.62 -6.49 14.21
CA CYS A 80 -6.55 -6.23 13.25
C CYS A 80 -5.18 -6.48 13.89
N HIS A 81 -4.24 -6.97 13.08
CA HIS A 81 -2.82 -6.89 13.42
C HIS A 81 -2.46 -5.43 13.76
N PRO A 82 -1.78 -5.17 14.89
CA PRO A 82 -1.60 -3.80 15.41
C PRO A 82 -0.63 -2.96 14.57
N GLU A 83 0.18 -3.60 13.73
CA GLU A 83 1.15 -2.94 12.87
C GLU A 83 0.79 -3.11 11.39
N ILE A 84 1.08 -2.07 10.61
CA ILE A 84 1.06 -2.06 9.16
C ILE A 84 2.29 -2.84 8.67
N ILE A 85 2.08 -3.90 7.88
CA ILE A 85 3.21 -4.64 7.31
C ILE A 85 3.72 -3.92 6.06
N ALA A 86 5.01 -3.58 6.04
CA ALA A 86 5.67 -3.00 4.87
C ALA A 86 5.89 -4.06 3.76
N VAL A 87 5.16 -3.93 2.66
CA VAL A 87 5.26 -4.82 1.49
C VAL A 87 6.16 -4.18 0.43
N LEU A 88 7.43 -4.61 0.40
CA LEU A 88 8.45 -4.03 -0.49
C LEU A 88 8.05 -4.05 -1.97
N ASP A 89 7.35 -5.09 -2.40
CA ASP A 89 6.97 -5.24 -3.81
C ASP A 89 5.83 -4.30 -4.23
N ALA A 90 5.12 -3.69 -3.29
CA ALA A 90 4.00 -2.78 -3.56
C ALA A 90 4.43 -1.31 -3.77
N GLN A 91 5.72 -1.05 -4.05
CA GLN A 91 6.25 0.27 -4.35
C GLN A 91 5.73 0.81 -5.70
N GLU A 92 5.76 2.14 -5.86
CA GLU A 92 5.47 2.77 -7.16
C GLU A 92 6.46 2.32 -8.25
N THR A 93 6.10 2.57 -9.49
CA THR A 93 6.64 1.93 -10.68
C THR A 93 7.84 2.64 -11.28
N SER A 94 7.98 3.96 -11.15
CA SER A 94 9.10 4.70 -11.75
C SER A 94 10.37 4.63 -10.90
N ASP A 95 11.50 5.03 -11.49
CA ASP A 95 12.77 5.31 -10.82
C ASP A 95 12.99 6.81 -10.52
N ASP A 96 11.93 7.64 -10.64
CA ASP A 96 12.00 9.05 -10.23
C ASP A 96 12.33 9.15 -8.73
N PRO A 97 13.03 10.21 -8.28
CA PRO A 97 13.39 10.36 -6.88
C PRO A 97 12.24 10.23 -5.88
N CYS A 98 11.02 10.63 -6.26
CA CYS A 98 9.84 10.48 -5.41
C CYS A 98 9.37 9.04 -5.24
N ASP A 99 9.74 8.15 -6.16
CA ASP A 99 9.36 6.75 -6.14
C ASP A 99 10.49 5.86 -5.65
N VAL A 100 11.69 6.40 -5.46
CA VAL A 100 12.81 5.70 -4.84
C VAL A 100 12.73 5.82 -3.31
N GLY A 101 12.77 4.68 -2.64
CA GLY A 101 12.75 4.62 -1.18
C GLY A 101 14.00 5.20 -0.52
N THR A 102 13.87 5.65 0.72
CA THR A 102 15.01 6.08 1.54
C THR A 102 15.80 4.89 2.12
N ASP A 103 17.00 5.14 2.62
CA ASP A 103 17.77 4.09 3.31
C ASP A 103 16.99 3.56 4.53
N PRO A 104 17.11 2.26 4.86
CA PRO A 104 16.36 1.65 5.97
C PRO A 104 16.43 2.42 7.30
N SER A 105 17.61 2.95 7.65
CA SER A 105 17.81 3.73 8.88
C SER A 105 17.05 5.06 8.87
N VAL A 106 16.93 5.69 7.69
CA VAL A 106 16.18 6.93 7.50
C VAL A 106 14.69 6.65 7.59
N LEU A 107 14.19 5.62 6.90
CA LEU A 107 12.77 5.24 6.97
C LEU A 107 12.36 4.86 8.41
N HIS A 108 13.20 4.09 9.10
CA HIS A 108 12.96 3.72 10.51
C HIS A 108 12.86 4.96 11.41
N LYS A 109 13.76 5.93 11.23
CA LYS A 109 13.71 7.21 11.97
C LYS A 109 12.42 7.97 11.66
N VAL A 110 12.01 8.06 10.40
CA VAL A 110 10.75 8.69 9.98
C VAL A 110 9.55 8.02 10.64
N VAL A 111 9.47 6.69 10.63
CA VAL A 111 8.36 5.94 11.24
C VAL A 111 8.26 6.21 12.75
N ILE A 112 9.38 6.21 13.46
CA ILE A 112 9.43 6.51 14.91
C ILE A 112 9.02 7.96 15.19
N GLU A 113 9.59 8.93 14.48
CA GLU A 113 9.32 10.36 14.72
C GLU A 113 7.85 10.73 14.51
N ASN A 114 7.14 10.01 13.64
CA ASN A 114 5.72 10.25 13.38
C ASN A 114 4.80 9.27 14.12
N ASN A 115 5.35 8.36 14.94
CA ASN A 115 4.60 7.34 15.67
C ASN A 115 3.68 6.49 14.76
N TRP A 116 4.17 6.11 13.58
CA TRP A 116 3.43 5.22 12.69
C TRP A 116 3.63 3.77 13.13
N PRO A 117 2.56 2.98 13.35
CA PRO A 117 2.69 1.58 13.75
C PRO A 117 3.01 0.72 12.52
N VAL A 118 4.29 0.67 12.11
CA VAL A 118 4.73 0.01 10.88
C VAL A 118 5.80 -1.02 11.20
N ASP A 119 5.55 -2.27 10.79
CA ASP A 119 6.55 -3.32 10.78
C ASP A 119 7.48 -3.16 9.57
N LEU A 120 8.71 -2.74 9.84
CA LEU A 120 9.79 -2.57 8.87
C LEU A 120 10.76 -3.76 8.82
N SER A 121 10.44 -4.90 9.43
CA SER A 121 11.35 -6.07 9.55
C SER A 121 11.88 -6.57 8.19
N LEU A 122 11.11 -6.37 7.12
CA LEU A 122 11.49 -6.74 5.75
C LEU A 122 12.31 -5.66 5.04
N VAL A 123 12.36 -4.42 5.54
CA VAL A 123 13.07 -3.30 4.91
C VAL A 123 14.58 -3.41 5.19
N GLN A 124 15.28 -4.06 4.27
CA GLN A 124 16.72 -4.30 4.35
C GLN A 124 17.47 -3.58 3.22
N GLY A 125 18.80 -3.53 3.30
CA GLY A 125 19.63 -2.89 2.27
C GLY A 125 19.30 -3.37 0.85
N GLY A 126 19.15 -2.43 -0.09
CA GLY A 126 18.82 -2.71 -1.49
C GLY A 126 17.32 -2.71 -1.84
N TRP A 127 16.42 -2.54 -0.86
CA TRP A 127 14.97 -2.45 -1.12
C TRP A 127 14.56 -1.27 -2.02
N ASN A 128 15.39 -0.23 -2.05
CA ASN A 128 15.22 1.00 -2.81
C ASN A 128 16.02 1.03 -4.12
N MET A 129 16.64 -0.08 -4.54
CA MET A 129 17.44 -0.14 -5.77
C MET A 129 16.56 -0.36 -7.00
N LYS A 130 16.25 0.72 -7.73
CA LYS A 130 15.40 0.70 -8.94
C LYS A 130 16.14 0.67 -10.28
N ALA A 131 17.42 0.32 -10.29
CA ALA A 131 18.17 0.18 -11.54
C ALA A 131 17.55 -0.88 -12.46
N LEU A 132 17.74 -0.73 -13.78
CA LEU A 132 17.28 -1.73 -14.77
C LEU A 132 17.83 -3.13 -14.46
N GLY A 133 17.02 -4.16 -14.70
CA GLY A 133 17.35 -5.55 -14.39
C GLY A 133 17.31 -5.94 -12.90
N THR A 134 17.04 -5.02 -11.96
CA THR A 134 16.84 -5.37 -10.54
C THR A 134 15.38 -5.75 -10.25
N ARG A 135 15.11 -6.27 -9.04
CA ARG A 135 13.75 -6.60 -8.58
C ARG A 135 12.79 -5.41 -8.63
N TYR A 136 13.28 -4.20 -8.33
CA TYR A 136 12.47 -2.99 -8.25
C TYR A 136 12.63 -2.09 -9.48
N SER A 137 13.18 -2.63 -10.58
CA SER A 137 13.31 -1.96 -11.88
C SER A 137 11.95 -1.37 -12.33
N PRO A 138 11.95 -0.20 -13.01
CA PRO A 138 10.76 0.37 -13.62
C PRO A 138 10.28 -0.39 -14.87
N GLU A 139 10.98 -1.44 -15.28
CA GLU A 139 10.56 -2.30 -16.38
C GLU A 139 9.25 -3.03 -16.05
N SER A 140 8.33 -3.04 -17.01
CA SER A 140 7.03 -3.70 -16.89
C SER A 140 7.13 -5.15 -16.44
N THR A 141 8.13 -5.91 -16.89
CA THR A 141 8.35 -7.31 -16.49
C THR A 141 8.64 -7.46 -15.00
N ALA A 142 9.45 -6.55 -14.43
CA ALA A 142 9.74 -6.52 -13.00
C ALA A 142 8.49 -6.11 -12.20
N ILE A 143 7.74 -5.11 -12.66
CA ILE A 143 6.50 -4.68 -12.00
C ILE A 143 5.44 -5.79 -12.00
N VAL A 144 5.25 -6.50 -13.12
CA VAL A 144 4.33 -7.65 -13.20
C VAL A 144 4.73 -8.77 -12.23
N ALA A 145 6.03 -9.07 -12.13
CA ALA A 145 6.53 -10.07 -11.19
C ALA A 145 6.26 -9.67 -9.73
N ARG A 146 6.53 -8.40 -9.38
CA ARG A 146 6.21 -7.85 -8.06
C ARG A 146 4.71 -7.92 -7.76
N ALA A 147 3.87 -7.48 -8.68
CA ALA A 147 2.42 -7.54 -8.53
C ALA A 147 1.90 -8.97 -8.30
N ARG A 148 2.44 -9.96 -9.03
CA ARG A 148 2.14 -11.38 -8.81
C ARG A 148 2.54 -11.82 -7.40
N ASP A 149 3.74 -11.48 -6.97
CA ASP A 149 4.27 -11.90 -5.67
C ASP A 149 3.48 -11.25 -4.51
N VAL A 150 3.03 -9.99 -4.65
CA VAL A 150 2.11 -9.35 -3.68
C VAL A 150 0.77 -10.08 -3.61
N ARG A 151 0.18 -10.50 -4.74
CA ARG A 151 -1.05 -11.31 -4.73
C ARG A 151 -0.85 -12.64 -4.00
N ILE A 152 0.29 -13.30 -4.21
CA ILE A 152 0.65 -14.54 -3.52
C ILE A 152 0.79 -14.30 -2.00
N PHE A 153 1.50 -13.25 -1.60
CA PHE A 153 1.70 -12.87 -0.21
C PHE A 153 0.37 -12.61 0.51
N ILE A 154 -0.51 -11.79 -0.09
CA ILE A 154 -1.82 -11.48 0.49
C ILE A 154 -2.66 -12.75 0.63
N ARG A 155 -2.67 -13.62 -0.40
CA ARG A 155 -3.38 -14.90 -0.32
C ARG A 155 -2.86 -15.78 0.81
N GLN A 156 -1.55 -15.81 1.04
CA GLN A 156 -0.95 -16.55 2.17
C GLN A 156 -1.41 -15.98 3.52
N LYS A 157 -1.34 -14.65 3.70
CA LYS A 157 -1.81 -13.98 4.91
C LYS A 157 -3.29 -14.25 5.20
N ILE A 158 -4.12 -14.23 4.17
CA ILE A 158 -5.55 -14.56 4.31
C ILE A 158 -5.75 -16.02 4.72
N ARG A 159 -4.96 -16.97 4.20
CA ARG A 159 -5.01 -18.37 4.64
C ARG A 159 -4.66 -18.50 6.12
N GLU A 160 -3.59 -17.84 6.55
CA GLU A 160 -3.17 -17.83 7.96
C GLU A 160 -4.30 -17.32 8.87
N LEU A 161 -4.99 -16.24 8.49
CA LEU A 161 -6.15 -15.72 9.23
C LEU A 161 -7.32 -16.71 9.28
N ILE A 162 -7.63 -17.36 8.16
CA ILE A 162 -8.70 -18.38 8.09
C ILE A 162 -8.35 -19.59 8.98
N GLU A 163 -7.10 -20.04 8.97
CA GLU A 163 -6.61 -21.13 9.82
C GLU A 163 -6.67 -20.79 11.31
N GLN A 164 -6.54 -19.50 11.67
CA GLN A 164 -6.72 -18.99 13.03
C GLN A 164 -8.19 -18.87 13.46
N GLY A 165 -9.13 -19.13 12.54
CA GLY A 165 -10.58 -19.16 12.83
C GLY A 165 -11.37 -17.98 12.27
N ASP A 166 -10.75 -17.07 11.51
CA ASP A 166 -11.45 -15.92 10.94
C ASP A 166 -12.28 -16.31 9.71
N THR A 167 -13.57 -15.94 9.72
CA THR A 167 -14.55 -16.44 8.73
C THR A 167 -14.86 -15.46 7.59
N ASP A 168 -14.45 -14.21 7.72
CA ASP A 168 -14.61 -13.15 6.73
C ASP A 168 -13.50 -12.07 6.81
N PRO A 169 -12.20 -12.42 6.84
CA PRO A 169 -11.14 -11.44 7.00
C PRO A 169 -11.06 -10.49 5.78
N GLN A 170 -10.94 -9.20 6.06
CA GLN A 170 -10.63 -8.17 5.06
C GLN A 170 -9.21 -7.66 5.24
N VAL A 171 -8.51 -7.51 4.11
CA VAL A 171 -7.13 -7.01 4.06
C VAL A 171 -7.11 -5.70 3.28
N ALA A 172 -6.45 -4.69 3.82
CA ALA A 172 -6.23 -3.44 3.13
C ALA A 172 -4.81 -3.37 2.56
N LEU A 173 -4.67 -2.97 1.30
CA LEU A 173 -3.39 -2.65 0.65
C LEU A 173 -3.38 -1.18 0.25
N VAL A 174 -2.60 -0.37 0.97
CA VAL A 174 -2.37 1.05 0.67
C VAL A 174 -1.09 1.20 -0.15
N THR A 175 -1.23 1.60 -1.41
CA THR A 175 -0.13 1.62 -2.39
C THR A 175 -0.33 2.81 -3.36
N HIS A 176 0.17 2.69 -4.59
CA HIS A 176 0.28 3.76 -5.57
C HIS A 176 -0.49 3.44 -6.84
N GLY A 177 -0.89 4.48 -7.55
CA GLY A 177 -1.75 4.32 -8.72
C GLY A 177 -1.05 3.71 -9.94
N GLY A 178 0.28 3.81 -10.08
CA GLY A 178 1.00 3.05 -11.08
C GLY A 178 1.04 1.57 -10.76
N PHE A 179 1.42 1.21 -9.55
CA PHE A 179 1.46 -0.18 -9.10
C PHE A 179 0.10 -0.88 -9.16
N LEU A 180 -0.98 -0.20 -8.75
CA LEU A 180 -2.32 -0.80 -8.68
C LEU A 180 -2.80 -1.36 -10.00
N ARG A 181 -2.45 -0.74 -11.13
CA ARG A 181 -2.83 -1.22 -12.46
C ARG A 181 -2.26 -2.61 -12.76
N TYR A 182 -1.00 -2.83 -12.41
CA TYR A 182 -0.38 -4.16 -12.52
C TYR A 182 -0.91 -5.15 -11.48
N PHE A 183 -1.26 -4.64 -10.30
CA PHE A 183 -1.79 -5.45 -9.22
C PHE A 183 -3.18 -6.01 -9.55
N THR A 184 -4.06 -5.18 -10.11
CA THR A 184 -5.45 -5.53 -10.43
C THR A 184 -5.68 -5.94 -11.88
N ASP A 185 -4.65 -5.81 -12.74
CA ASP A 185 -4.75 -5.93 -14.20
C ASP A 185 -5.83 -5.01 -14.81
N ASP A 186 -5.98 -3.83 -14.22
CA ASP A 186 -6.94 -2.81 -14.63
C ASP A 186 -6.19 -1.65 -15.29
N TRP A 187 -6.39 -1.52 -16.60
CA TRP A 187 -5.75 -0.51 -17.44
C TRP A 187 -6.72 0.59 -17.87
N GLU A 188 -7.97 0.56 -17.40
CA GLU A 188 -8.95 1.58 -17.71
C GLU A 188 -8.44 2.95 -17.23
N ASP A 189 -8.61 3.96 -18.09
CA ASP A 189 -8.17 5.33 -17.84
C ASP A 189 -6.69 5.50 -17.47
N SER A 190 -5.85 4.51 -17.80
CA SER A 190 -4.42 4.50 -17.47
C SER A 190 -3.62 5.62 -18.15
N TRP A 191 -4.21 6.35 -19.09
CA TRP A 191 -3.67 7.57 -19.71
C TRP A 191 -4.01 8.87 -18.95
N LEU A 192 -4.92 8.83 -17.97
CA LEU A 192 -5.22 9.97 -17.09
C LEU A 192 -4.14 10.11 -16.00
N ASN A 193 -4.10 11.26 -15.31
CA ASN A 193 -3.28 11.55 -14.12
C ASN A 193 -1.85 10.96 -14.12
N PRO A 194 -0.82 11.73 -14.48
CA PRO A 194 0.51 11.22 -14.89
C PRO A 194 0.61 9.72 -15.27
N GLY A 195 -0.34 9.24 -16.07
CA GLY A 195 -0.66 7.83 -16.31
C GLY A 195 -1.15 7.17 -15.03
N THR A 196 -2.41 6.71 -14.89
CA THR A 196 -3.13 6.91 -13.60
C THR A 196 -4.67 6.89 -13.67
N GLY A 197 -5.32 5.74 -13.86
CA GLY A 197 -6.79 5.64 -13.70
C GLY A 197 -7.28 5.81 -12.25
N TRP A 198 -6.39 5.72 -11.26
CA TRP A 198 -6.72 5.83 -9.84
C TRP A 198 -6.56 7.26 -9.35
N LYS A 199 -7.56 7.83 -8.66
CA LYS A 199 -7.42 9.16 -8.02
C LYS A 199 -6.76 9.04 -6.64
N ASN A 200 -6.23 10.14 -6.08
CA ASN A 200 -5.75 10.11 -4.70
C ASN A 200 -6.88 9.68 -3.74
N CYS A 201 -6.59 8.78 -2.80
CA CYS A 201 -7.57 8.14 -1.92
C CYS A 201 -8.69 7.36 -2.64
N ASP A 202 -8.51 7.02 -3.92
CA ASP A 202 -9.41 6.09 -4.61
C ASP A 202 -9.26 4.69 -4.01
N THR A 203 -10.39 3.99 -3.85
CA THR A 203 -10.45 2.66 -3.24
C THR A 203 -11.32 1.74 -4.08
N ARG A 204 -10.83 0.53 -4.35
CA ARG A 204 -11.60 -0.53 -5.02
C ARG A 204 -11.44 -1.81 -4.23
N SER A 205 -12.54 -2.53 -4.06
CA SER A 205 -12.59 -3.76 -3.27
C SER A 205 -12.78 -4.95 -4.18
N TYR A 206 -11.98 -5.99 -3.97
CA TYR A 206 -11.97 -7.20 -4.77
C TYR A 206 -12.22 -8.41 -3.88
N ILE A 207 -12.96 -9.37 -4.42
CA ILE A 207 -13.28 -10.63 -3.77
C ILE A 207 -12.50 -11.73 -4.49
N PHE A 208 -11.94 -12.68 -3.73
CA PHE A 208 -11.30 -13.85 -4.34
C PHE A 208 -12.33 -14.77 -5.02
N GLU A 209 -12.11 -15.09 -6.30
CA GLU A 209 -13.01 -15.94 -7.11
C GLU A 209 -13.09 -17.40 -6.65
N GLN A 210 -12.07 -17.92 -5.97
CA GLN A 210 -12.02 -19.31 -5.49
C GLN A 210 -11.77 -19.38 -3.99
N ASP A 211 -12.33 -20.43 -3.37
CA ASP A 211 -12.16 -20.75 -1.96
C ASP A 211 -10.67 -20.72 -1.62
N VAL A 212 -10.29 -19.83 -0.71
CA VAL A 212 -8.90 -19.70 -0.24
C VAL A 212 -8.49 -20.93 0.61
N ARG A 213 -9.45 -21.85 0.85
CA ARG A 213 -9.33 -23.13 1.55
C ARG A 213 -8.38 -24.09 0.83
N MET A 214 -7.69 -24.91 1.61
CA MET A 214 -6.72 -25.91 1.14
C MET A 214 -7.39 -26.95 0.22
N ILE A 215 -6.67 -27.35 -0.84
CA ILE A 215 -6.87 -28.65 -1.51
C ILE A 215 -6.18 -29.71 -0.63
#